data_AF-A0A3N5L372-F1
#
_entry.id   AF-A0A3N5L372-F1
#
_cell.length_a   1.000
_cell.length_b   1.000
_cell.length_c   1.000
_cell.angle_alpha   90.00
_cell.angle_beta   90.00
_cell.angle_gamma   90.00
#
_symmetry.space_group_name_H-M   'P 1'
#
loop_
_entity.id
_entity.type
_entity.pdbx_description
1 polymer ?
#
loop_
_entity_poly.entity_id
_entity_poly.type
_entity_poly.pdbx_seq_one_letter_code
_entity_poly.pdbx_strand_id
1 'polypeptide(L)'
;MLEIKNLHVKIGGREILKGVNLTVRAGEVHSIMGPNGSGKSTLAQVLAGRESYEITEGEILYRGKNLAEMSPEERAGERWTEGRPPGARVLGAGRLQPGQVVAVLAVQ
;
A
#
# COMPACT_ATOMS: atom_id res chain seq x y z
N MET A 1 7.11 5.34 9.69
CA MET A 1 5.96 6.17 9.26
C MET A 1 5.76 5.93 7.78
N LEU A 2 4.56 5.54 7.38
CA LEU A 2 4.14 5.35 5.99
C LEU A 2 3.17 6.49 5.65
N GLU A 3 3.37 7.15 4.52
CA GLU A 3 2.52 8.21 4.03
C GLU A 3 2.21 7.98 2.56
N ILE A 4 0.96 8.14 2.18
CA ILE A 4 0.45 7.96 0.83
C ILE A 4 -0.21 9.28 0.45
N LYS A 5 0.25 9.88 -0.66
CA LYS A 5 -0.25 11.16 -1.14
C LYS A 5 -0.80 11.00 -2.55
N ASN A 6 -2.08 11.34 -2.70
CA ASN A 6 -2.82 11.33 -3.95
C ASN A 6 -2.53 10.10 -4.83
N LEU A 7 -2.61 8.90 -4.26
CA LEU A 7 -2.19 7.69 -4.97
C LEU A 7 -3.25 7.23 -5.97
N HIS A 8 -2.86 7.15 -7.24
CA HIS A 8 -3.63 6.54 -8.33
C HIS A 8 -2.93 5.28 -8.83
N VAL A 9 -3.72 4.23 -9.04
CA VAL A 9 -3.19 2.92 -9.45
C VAL A 9 -4.06 2.28 -10.52
N LYS A 10 -3.42 1.72 -11.54
CA LYS A 10 -4.03 0.90 -12.57
C LYS A 10 -3.62 -0.57 -12.46
N ILE A 11 -4.49 -1.45 -12.94
CA ILE A 11 -4.19 -2.86 -13.23
C ILE A 11 -4.82 -3.23 -14.57
N GLY A 12 -4.04 -3.78 -15.49
CA GLY A 12 -4.52 -4.14 -16.84
C GLY A 12 -5.21 -2.98 -17.56
N GLY A 13 -4.69 -1.75 -17.43
CA GLY A 13 -5.25 -0.54 -18.04
C GLY A 13 -6.47 0.07 -17.32
N ARG A 14 -7.04 -0.60 -16.31
CA ARG A 14 -8.17 -0.08 -15.53
C ARG A 14 -7.69 0.61 -14.26
N GLU A 15 -8.13 1.84 -14.03
CA GLU A 15 -7.88 2.58 -12.79
C GLU A 15 -8.74 2.03 -11.64
N ILE A 16 -8.08 1.71 -10.52
CA ILE A 16 -8.70 1.13 -9.33
C ILE A 16 -8.61 2.07 -8.13
N LEU A 17 -7.43 2.66 -7.87
CA LEU A 17 -7.26 3.70 -6.86
C LEU A 17 -7.31 5.06 -7.53
N LYS A 18 -8.05 6.00 -6.94
CA LYS A 18 -8.36 7.31 -7.51
C LYS A 18 -8.10 8.41 -6.46
N GLY A 19 -6.84 8.71 -6.19
CA GLY A 19 -6.46 9.77 -5.26
C GLY A 19 -6.59 9.36 -3.79
N VAL A 20 -5.91 8.28 -3.40
CA VAL A 20 -5.92 7.83 -2.00
C VAL A 20 -4.87 8.58 -1.18
N ASN A 21 -5.28 9.05 0.00
CA ASN A 21 -4.39 9.65 0.99
C ASN A 21 -4.45 8.84 2.30
N LEU A 22 -3.30 8.49 2.86
CA LEU A 22 -3.21 7.70 4.09
C LEU A 22 -1.91 8.05 4.84
N THR A 23 -1.98 8.13 6.16
CA THR A 23 -0.80 8.31 7.01
C THR A 23 -0.87 7.32 8.16
N VAL A 24 0.17 6.49 8.30
CA VAL A 24 0.31 5.49 9.37
C VAL A 24 1.64 5.73 10.07
N ARG A 25 1.63 5.96 11.38
CA ARG A 25 2.87 6.22 12.12
C ARG A 25 3.60 4.91 12.42
N ALA A 26 4.89 5.01 12.76
CA ALA A 26 5.64 3.82 13.15
C ALA A 26 5.08 3.24 14.47
N GLY A 27 5.01 1.91 14.56
CA GLY A 27 4.42 1.21 15.70
C GLY A 27 2.90 1.13 15.69
N GLU A 28 2.22 1.74 14.69
CA GLU A 28 0.77 1.66 14.56
C GLU A 28 0.34 0.48 13.68
N VAL A 29 -0.81 -0.09 14.04
CA VAL A 29 -1.54 -1.05 13.22
C VAL A 29 -2.86 -0.41 12.82
N HIS A 30 -3.04 -0.19 11.51
CA HIS A 30 -4.24 0.43 10.96
C HIS A 30 -5.06 -0.61 10.21
N SER A 31 -6.38 -0.50 10.34
CA SER A 31 -7.31 -1.26 9.52
C SER A 31 -7.96 -0.34 8.50
N ILE A 32 -7.89 -0.71 7.23
CA ILE A 32 -8.60 -0.02 6.16
C ILE A 32 -9.94 -0.72 5.98
N MET A 33 -11.03 -0.01 6.26
CA MET A 33 -12.40 -0.49 6.14
C MET A 33 -13.14 0.19 4.99
N GLY A 34 -14.13 -0.51 4.39
CA GLY A 34 -14.98 0.07 3.34
C GLY A 34 -15.73 -0.97 2.50
N PRO A 35 -16.62 -0.52 1.59
CA PRO A 35 -17.46 -1.40 0.78
C PRO A 35 -16.66 -2.20 -0.26
N ASN A 36 -17.15 -3.36 -0.67
CA ASN A 36 -16.52 -4.17 -1.72
C ASN A 36 -16.28 -3.33 -2.99
N GLY A 37 -15.12 -3.51 -3.62
CA GLY A 37 -14.75 -2.76 -4.82
C GLY A 37 -14.14 -1.37 -4.56
N SER A 38 -14.09 -0.88 -3.32
CA SER A 38 -13.49 0.45 -3.01
C SER A 38 -11.95 0.50 -3.08
N GLY A 39 -11.29 -0.51 -3.66
CA GLY A 39 -9.84 -0.50 -3.84
C GLY A 39 -8.99 -0.92 -2.62
N LYS A 40 -9.57 -1.30 -1.48
CA LYS A 40 -8.80 -1.64 -0.26
C LYS A 40 -7.79 -2.77 -0.44
N SER A 41 -8.22 -3.89 -1.01
CA SER A 41 -7.32 -5.00 -1.31
C SER A 41 -6.27 -4.59 -2.33
N THR A 42 -6.64 -3.75 -3.31
CA THR A 42 -5.69 -3.18 -4.27
C THR A 42 -4.62 -2.36 -3.57
N LEU A 43 -5.00 -1.45 -2.67
CA LEU A 43 -4.05 -0.69 -1.87
C LEU A 43 -3.12 -1.59 -1.06
N ALA A 44 -3.64 -2.65 -0.45
CA ALA A 44 -2.81 -3.64 0.26
C ALA A 44 -1.82 -4.36 -0.68
N GLN A 45 -2.23 -4.69 -1.91
CA GLN A 45 -1.36 -5.36 -2.89
C GLN A 45 -0.29 -4.42 -3.47
N VAL A 46 -0.63 -3.15 -3.67
CA VAL A 46 0.32 -2.09 -4.08
C VAL A 46 1.33 -1.85 -2.96
N LEU A 47 0.88 -1.77 -1.71
CA LEU A 47 1.74 -1.72 -0.52
C LEU A 47 2.43 -3.05 -0.22
N ALA A 48 2.14 -4.13 -0.94
CA ALA A 48 2.94 -5.35 -0.94
C ALA A 48 3.83 -5.42 -2.18
N GLY A 49 3.87 -4.34 -2.98
CA GLY A 49 4.57 -4.11 -4.24
C GLY A 49 4.49 -5.27 -5.23
N ARG A 50 3.27 -5.77 -5.44
CA ARG A 50 2.99 -6.61 -6.60
C ARG A 50 3.18 -5.84 -7.89
N GLU A 51 4.00 -6.38 -8.79
CA GLU A 51 4.36 -5.77 -10.09
C GLU A 51 3.20 -5.60 -11.06
N SER A 52 2.09 -6.31 -10.87
CA SER A 52 0.90 -6.19 -11.72
C SER A 52 0.13 -4.87 -11.54
N TYR A 53 0.53 -4.04 -10.57
CA TYR A 53 -0.07 -2.74 -10.32
C TYR A 53 0.87 -1.62 -10.76
N GLU A 54 0.32 -0.69 -11.52
CA GLU A 54 1.03 0.48 -12.02
C GLU A 54 0.58 1.71 -11.23
N ILE A 55 1.52 2.39 -10.57
CA ILE A 55 1.26 3.69 -9.94
C ILE A 55 1.31 4.75 -11.04
N THR A 56 0.18 5.38 -11.32
CA THR A 56 0.08 6.38 -12.39
C THR A 56 0.19 7.82 -11.90
N GLU A 57 -0.09 8.06 -10.62
CA GLU A 57 0.01 9.37 -9.98
C GLU A 57 0.19 9.19 -8.47
N GLY A 58 0.80 10.18 -7.84
CA GLY A 58 1.05 10.21 -6.41
C GLY A 58 2.31 9.47 -5.98
N GLU A 59 2.51 9.42 -4.67
CA GLU A 59 3.71 8.85 -4.08
C GLU A 59 3.40 8.07 -2.80
N ILE A 60 4.27 7.10 -2.52
CA ILE A 60 4.24 6.31 -1.29
C ILE A 60 5.56 6.56 -0.58
N LEU A 61 5.51 7.26 0.54
CA LEU A 61 6.66 7.66 1.34
C LEU A 61 6.78 6.70 2.53
N TYR A 62 7.94 6.06 2.68
CA TYR A 62 8.31 5.34 3.89
C TYR A 62 9.43 6.08 4.61
N ARG A 63 9.18 6.47 5.86
CA ARG A 63 10.10 7.28 6.70
C ARG A 63 10.59 8.55 5.97
N GLY A 64 9.72 9.17 5.18
CA GLY A 64 10.01 10.37 4.40
C GLY A 64 10.74 10.12 3.07
N LYS A 65 11.04 8.86 2.72
CA LYS A 65 11.65 8.49 1.43
C LYS A 65 10.60 7.96 0.47
N ASN A 66 10.57 8.45 -0.75
CA ASN A 66 9.63 7.96 -1.77
C ASN A 66 10.07 6.57 -2.25
N LEU A 67 9.21 5.57 -2.04
CA LEU A 67 9.48 4.17 -2.37
C LEU A 67 9.66 3.94 -3.87
N ALA A 68 9.00 4.75 -4.72
CA ALA A 68 9.13 4.64 -6.17
C ALA A 68 10.52 5.10 -6.65
N GLU A 69 11.15 6.02 -5.93
CA GLU A 69 12.42 6.65 -6.29
C GLU A 69 13.64 5.95 -5.68
N MET A 70 13.47 5.06 -4.71
CA MET A 70 14.57 4.31 -4.11
C MET A 70 15.19 3.33 -5.12
N SER A 71 16.53 3.27 -5.18
CA SER A 71 17.23 2.29 -6.01
C SER A 71 16.98 0.85 -5.51
N PRO A 72 17.10 -0.18 -6.37
CA PRO A 72 17.02 -1.58 -5.93
C PRO A 72 17.95 -1.92 -4.76
N GLU A 73 19.14 -1.32 -4.69
CA GLU A 73 20.08 -1.49 -3.58
C GLU A 73 19.57 -0.85 -2.27
N GLU A 74 19.02 0.37 -2.35
CA GLU A 74 18.41 1.04 -1.19
C GLU A 74 17.17 0.30 -0.69
N ARG A 75 16.38 -0.28 -1.62
CA ARG A 75 15.24 -1.14 -1.29
C ARG A 75 15.69 -2.41 -0.57
N ALA A 76 16.76 -3.06 -1.04
CA ALA A 76 17.29 -4.29 -0.46
C ALA A 76 17.84 -4.08 0.96
N GLY A 77 18.50 -2.95 1.24
CA GLY A 77 19.03 -2.59 2.57
C GLY A 77 17.93 -2.36 3.62
N GLU A 78 16.75 -1.95 3.16
CA GLU A 78 15.55 -1.74 3.98
C GLU A 78 14.68 -3.01 4.09
N ARG A 79 15.21 -4.17 3.68
CA ARG A 79 14.57 -5.50 3.78
C ARG A 79 13.35 -5.65 2.85
N TRP A 80 13.37 -5.04 1.65
CA TRP A 80 12.50 -5.47 0.56
C TRP A 80 12.91 -6.87 0.11
N THR A 81 12.12 -7.86 0.49
CA THR A 81 12.15 -9.17 -0.17
C THR A 81 10.92 -9.25 -1.06
N GLU A 82 11.13 -9.45 -2.37
CA GLU A 82 10.08 -9.91 -3.30
C GLU A 82 8.86 -8.97 -3.37
N GLY A 83 9.07 -7.74 -3.87
CA GLY A 83 8.00 -6.75 -4.05
C GLY A 83 7.53 -6.06 -2.76
N ARG A 84 7.92 -6.50 -1.56
CA ARG A 84 7.38 -5.93 -0.32
C ARG A 84 8.13 -4.67 0.16
N PRO A 85 7.45 -3.53 0.46
CA PRO A 85 8.07 -2.37 1.07
C PRO A 85 8.63 -2.57 2.47
N PRO A 86 9.62 -1.73 2.88
CA PRO A 86 10.27 -1.83 4.17
C PRO A 86 9.28 -1.49 5.26
N GLY A 87 9.26 -2.26 6.35
CA GLY A 87 8.47 -1.96 7.55
C GLY A 87 6.95 -1.95 7.38
N ALA A 88 6.39 -1.84 6.17
CA ALA A 88 4.97 -1.97 5.90
C ALA A 88 4.61 -3.44 5.65
N ARG A 89 3.95 -4.05 6.62
CA ARG A 89 3.45 -5.43 6.53
C ARG A 89 1.94 -5.42 6.43
N VAL A 90 1.41 -5.93 5.32
CA VAL A 90 0.02 -6.39 5.28
C VAL A 90 -0.08 -7.62 6.17
N LEU A 91 -0.79 -7.50 7.29
CA LEU A 91 -1.00 -8.57 8.26
C LEU A 91 -2.13 -9.51 7.83
N GLY A 92 -3.07 -9.02 7.04
CA GLY A 92 -4.15 -9.82 6.50
C GLY A 92 -5.16 -8.97 5.73
N ALA A 93 -5.93 -9.61 4.86
CA ALA A 93 -7.11 -9.05 4.24
C ALA A 93 -8.27 -10.03 4.45
N GLY A 94 -9.40 -9.56 4.97
CA GLY A 94 -10.51 -10.39 5.39
C GLY A 94 -11.86 -9.73 5.18
N ARG A 95 -12.94 -10.52 5.22
CA ARG A 95 -14.31 -10.01 5.15
C ARG A 95 -14.85 -9.85 6.56
N LEU A 96 -15.35 -8.66 6.91
CA LEU A 96 -15.86 -8.36 8.25
C LEU A 96 -17.39 -8.53 8.32
N GLN A 97 -18.08 -8.11 7.25
CA GLN A 97 -19.53 -8.26 7.04
C GLN A 97 -19.82 -8.52 5.55
N PRO A 98 -21.00 -9.00 5.16
CA PRO A 98 -21.40 -9.03 3.75
C PRO A 98 -21.22 -7.64 3.12
N GLY A 99 -20.33 -7.54 2.13
CA GLY A 99 -20.05 -6.25 1.48
C GLY A 99 -18.92 -5.42 2.09
N GLN A 100 -18.33 -5.79 3.24
CA GLN A 100 -17.22 -5.07 3.87
C GLN A 100 -15.94 -5.91 3.94
N VAL A 101 -14.84 -5.34 3.44
CA VAL A 101 -13.49 -5.93 3.50
C VAL A 101 -12.62 -5.07 4.41
N VAL A 102 -11.77 -5.72 5.19
CA VAL A 102 -10.74 -5.09 6.00
C VAL A 102 -9.36 -5.48 5.46
N ALA A 103 -8.47 -4.51 5.32
CA ALA A 103 -7.04 -4.76 5.14
C ALA A 103 -6.30 -4.24 6.37
N VAL A 104 -5.47 -5.08 6.98
CA VAL A 104 -4.70 -4.71 8.18
C VAL A 104 -3.26 -4.42 7.78
N LEU A 105 -2.81 -3.21 8.03
CA LEU A 105 -1.47 -2.71 7.76
C LEU A 105 -0.75 -2.46 9.08
N ALA A 106 0.44 -3.04 9.24
CA ALA A 106 1.36 -2.70 10.32
C ALA A 106 2.57 -1.98 9.74
N VAL A 107 2.99 -0.91 10.39
CA VAL A 107 4.22 -0.19 10.03
C VAL A 107 5.21 -0.31 11.19
N GLN A 108 6.27 -1.08 10.99
CA GLN A 108 7.39 -1.25 11.93
C GLN A 108 8.54 -0.29 11.59
#